data_AF-A0AAD7IXS2-F1
#
_entry.id   AF-A0AAD7IXS2-F1
#
_cell.length_a   1.000
_cell.length_b   1.000
_cell.length_c   1.000
_cell.angle_alpha   90.00
_cell.angle_beta   90.00
_cell.angle_gamma   90.00
#
_symmetry.space_group_name_H-M   'P 1'
#
loop_
_entity.id
_entity.type
_entity.pdbx_description
1 polymer ?
#
loop_
_entity_poly.entity_id
_entity_poly.type
_entity_poly.pdbx_seq_one_letter_code
_entity_poly.pdbx_strand_id
1 'polypeptide(L)'
;MPGFKVHNRSNEIIWCSLTNKTGGNPAPFEIKPFENSAWTRTGWEDVVIKNKAKTTERSLWINRGGPALVYFDGFDKELTIYNDYRPDPGFVVNNLSPRTVMCFISANTSPGSSAWVTIPPGQNKIWPRTGWEAVAFKSEDGKERKGMFVDSKGARATLDFLSFEEDVVVHEPPENIIADEHYAEAIRIADRSHASGNSAASTPGGLTASIYKIDKLEFLTTGKKSNLGDHNQIYTLALLINHLKYGLAEPAVVVSVTPDWVKVAAYTCEFDTVVVLGFPTKAVDLIAPDKTRPTVGTRLLVVSQFTYRGAPATQGVQADITMGPNTLDKWYNFHPLVAQFVTDDSHAPLWKERMDAIDEDLWNDAWEGWQAWKARHGENFFRLGAPTKIKEMATTHVDNSLPAYAP
;
A
#
# COMPACT_ATOMS: atom_id res chain seq x y z
N MET A 1 -13.57 -16.65 -19.13
CA MET A 1 -12.40 -17.30 -18.52
C MET A 1 -12.83 -17.93 -17.19
N PRO A 2 -12.23 -19.05 -16.75
CA PRO A 2 -12.54 -19.62 -15.44
C PRO A 2 -12.22 -18.61 -14.33
N GLY A 3 -13.04 -18.61 -13.28
CA GLY A 3 -12.99 -17.64 -12.20
C GLY A 3 -11.99 -18.00 -11.11
N PHE A 4 -11.93 -19.27 -10.70
CA PHE A 4 -11.03 -19.77 -9.66
C PHE A 4 -10.49 -21.14 -10.07
N LYS A 5 -9.26 -21.45 -9.69
CA LYS A 5 -8.60 -22.73 -9.90
C LYS A 5 -7.73 -23.05 -8.71
N VAL A 6 -7.87 -24.24 -8.14
CA VAL A 6 -7.06 -24.72 -7.01
C VAL A 6 -6.23 -25.90 -7.49
N HIS A 7 -4.92 -25.79 -7.37
CA HIS A 7 -3.91 -26.80 -7.64
C HIS A 7 -3.46 -27.43 -6.32
N ASN A 8 -3.69 -28.73 -6.16
CA ASN A 8 -3.11 -29.49 -5.07
C ASN A 8 -1.71 -29.94 -5.48
N ARG A 9 -0.64 -29.35 -4.94
CA ARG A 9 0.75 -29.78 -5.16
C ARG A 9 1.30 -30.64 -4.02
N SER A 10 0.46 -30.98 -3.05
CA SER A 10 0.83 -31.83 -1.93
C SER A 10 0.66 -33.31 -2.27
N ASN A 11 1.13 -34.17 -1.37
CA ASN A 11 0.86 -35.61 -1.40
C ASN A 11 -0.46 -36.01 -0.70
N GLU A 12 -1.27 -35.03 -0.28
CA GLU A 12 -2.49 -35.27 0.48
C GLU A 12 -3.74 -35.18 -0.41
N ILE A 13 -4.78 -35.95 -0.05
CA ILE A 13 -6.13 -35.71 -0.58
C ILE A 13 -6.76 -34.57 0.22
N ILE A 14 -7.19 -33.53 -0.47
CA ILE A 14 -7.84 -32.37 0.15
C ILE A 14 -9.31 -32.25 -0.26
N TRP A 15 -10.10 -31.65 0.62
CA TRP A 15 -11.46 -31.21 0.37
C TRP A 15 -11.48 -29.70 0.24
N CYS A 16 -11.78 -29.19 -0.94
CA CYS A 16 -11.84 -27.77 -1.23
C CYS A 16 -13.29 -27.31 -1.36
N SER A 17 -13.66 -26.22 -0.71
CA SER A 17 -14.95 -25.54 -0.87
C SER A 17 -14.76 -24.05 -1.05
N LEU A 18 -15.65 -23.42 -1.82
CA LEU A 18 -15.73 -21.97 -1.99
C LEU A 18 -16.95 -21.44 -1.22
N THR A 19 -16.79 -20.47 -0.32
CA THR A 19 -17.94 -19.99 0.48
C THR A 19 -18.99 -19.25 -0.35
N ASN A 20 -20.24 -19.36 0.12
CA ASN A 20 -21.44 -19.00 -0.61
C ASN A 20 -21.89 -17.54 -0.43
N LYS A 21 -20.99 -16.54 -0.46
CA LYS A 21 -21.46 -15.14 -0.32
C LYS A 21 -22.22 -14.63 -1.55
N THR A 22 -22.08 -15.29 -2.70
CA THR A 22 -22.69 -14.91 -3.99
C THR A 22 -23.83 -15.83 -4.47
N GLY A 23 -24.25 -16.83 -3.67
CA GLY A 23 -25.50 -17.56 -3.92
C GLY A 23 -25.43 -18.98 -4.54
N GLY A 24 -24.28 -19.65 -4.57
CA GLY A 24 -24.21 -21.11 -4.80
C GLY A 24 -23.59 -21.88 -3.63
N ASN A 25 -24.16 -23.03 -3.25
CA ASN A 25 -23.57 -23.95 -2.27
C ASN A 25 -22.74 -25.03 -3.00
N PRO A 26 -21.41 -24.87 -3.20
CA PRO A 26 -20.61 -25.97 -3.68
C PRO A 26 -20.36 -26.88 -2.47
N ALA A 27 -20.94 -28.08 -2.48
CA ALA A 27 -20.46 -29.13 -1.60
C ALA A 27 -18.92 -29.22 -1.74
N PRO A 28 -18.17 -29.43 -0.65
CA PRO A 28 -16.72 -29.60 -0.74
C PRO A 28 -16.37 -30.66 -1.78
N PHE A 29 -15.35 -30.39 -2.61
CA PHE A 29 -14.88 -31.31 -3.64
C PHE A 29 -13.54 -31.90 -3.25
N GLU A 30 -13.35 -33.18 -3.56
CA GLU A 30 -12.07 -33.85 -3.39
C GLU A 30 -11.11 -33.42 -4.51
N ILE A 31 -9.90 -32.98 -4.15
CA ILE A 31 -8.79 -32.76 -5.09
C ILE A 31 -7.65 -33.69 -4.67
N LYS A 32 -7.31 -34.65 -5.53
CA LYS A 32 -6.24 -35.62 -5.24
C LYS A 32 -4.86 -34.96 -5.34
N PRO A 33 -3.81 -35.63 -4.83
CA PRO A 33 -2.44 -35.19 -5.00
C PRO A 33 -2.12 -34.85 -6.46
N PHE A 34 -1.51 -33.68 -6.69
CA PHE A 34 -1.09 -33.19 -8.01
C PHE A 34 -2.21 -32.91 -9.01
N GLU A 35 -3.48 -33.00 -8.59
CA GLU A 35 -4.62 -32.61 -9.41
C GLU A 35 -5.02 -31.14 -9.20
N ASN A 36 -5.97 -30.66 -10.00
CA ASN A 36 -6.54 -29.34 -9.84
C ASN A 36 -8.05 -29.37 -10.09
N SER A 37 -8.74 -28.36 -9.58
CA SER A 37 -10.16 -28.11 -9.84
C SER A 37 -10.36 -26.64 -10.18
N ALA A 38 -11.34 -26.34 -11.02
CA ALA A 38 -11.65 -24.98 -11.45
C ALA A 38 -13.14 -24.67 -11.35
N TRP A 39 -13.46 -23.42 -11.09
CA TRP A 39 -14.81 -22.90 -10.92
C TRP A 39 -14.98 -21.61 -11.71
N THR A 40 -16.14 -21.44 -12.33
CA THR A 40 -16.55 -20.19 -12.98
C THR A 40 -17.33 -19.34 -11.98
N ARG A 41 -16.63 -18.72 -11.03
CA ARG A 41 -17.21 -17.78 -10.07
C ARG A 41 -16.52 -16.42 -10.14
N THR A 42 -17.23 -15.37 -9.77
CA THR A 42 -16.71 -14.01 -9.70
C THR A 42 -17.17 -13.38 -8.40
N GLY A 43 -16.41 -12.43 -7.89
CA GLY A 43 -16.65 -11.78 -6.61
C GLY A 43 -15.81 -12.39 -5.49
N TRP A 44 -16.25 -12.16 -4.26
CA TRP A 44 -15.57 -12.62 -3.05
C TRP A 44 -15.94 -14.06 -2.70
N GLU A 45 -14.95 -14.92 -2.61
CA GLU A 45 -15.08 -16.32 -2.22
C GLU A 45 -14.01 -16.66 -1.17
N ASP A 46 -14.38 -17.43 -0.15
CA ASP A 46 -13.41 -18.03 0.76
C ASP A 46 -13.05 -19.43 0.25
N VAL A 47 -11.78 -19.64 -0.09
CA VAL A 47 -11.24 -20.94 -0.48
C VAL A 47 -10.85 -21.70 0.77
N VAL A 48 -11.73 -22.61 1.20
CA VAL A 48 -11.51 -23.45 2.38
C VAL A 48 -11.02 -24.82 1.95
N ILE A 49 -9.81 -25.17 2.38
CA ILE A 49 -9.16 -26.45 2.14
C ILE A 49 -9.05 -27.23 3.45
N LYS A 50 -9.64 -28.42 3.49
CA LYS A 50 -9.60 -29.33 4.63
C LYS A 50 -8.90 -30.62 4.25
N ASN A 51 -8.21 -31.25 5.20
CA ASN A 51 -7.68 -32.59 4.97
C ASN A 51 -8.85 -33.61 4.90
N LYS A 52 -8.57 -34.83 4.42
CA LYS A 52 -9.59 -35.90 4.32
C LYS A 52 -10.30 -36.20 5.65
N ALA A 53 -9.57 -36.10 6.77
CA ALA A 53 -10.10 -36.30 8.11
C ALA A 53 -10.93 -35.10 8.64
N LYS A 54 -10.90 -33.96 7.95
CA LYS A 54 -11.50 -32.67 8.36
C LYS A 54 -11.02 -32.18 9.74
N THR A 55 -9.83 -32.59 10.15
CA THR A 55 -9.19 -32.20 11.42
C THR A 55 -8.27 -31.00 11.26
N THR A 56 -7.89 -30.66 10.03
CA THR A 56 -7.03 -29.52 9.72
C THR A 56 -7.65 -28.74 8.57
N GLU A 57 -7.63 -27.42 8.71
CA GLU A 57 -8.24 -26.48 7.76
C GLU A 57 -7.28 -25.33 7.47
N ARG A 58 -7.25 -24.93 6.22
CA ARG A 58 -6.71 -23.65 5.75
C ARG A 58 -7.81 -22.96 4.98
N SER A 59 -7.98 -21.67 5.22
CA SER A 59 -8.90 -20.84 4.47
C SER A 59 -8.19 -19.63 3.92
N LEU A 60 -8.73 -19.09 2.84
CA LEU A 60 -8.13 -17.98 2.14
C LEU A 60 -9.20 -17.25 1.36
N TRP A 61 -9.43 -16.00 1.76
CA TRP A 61 -10.39 -15.13 1.13
C TRP A 61 -9.84 -14.51 -0.16
N ILE A 62 -10.59 -14.62 -1.24
CA ILE A 62 -10.18 -14.16 -2.57
C ILE A 62 -11.34 -13.38 -3.21
N ASN A 63 -11.15 -12.08 -3.49
CA ASN A 63 -12.05 -11.33 -4.39
C ASN A 63 -11.53 -11.44 -5.80
N ARG A 64 -12.31 -11.92 -6.77
CA ARG A 64 -11.94 -11.61 -8.15
C ARG A 64 -13.09 -11.30 -9.08
N GLY A 65 -12.91 -10.19 -9.80
CA GLY A 65 -13.51 -9.96 -11.12
C GLY A 65 -12.68 -10.61 -12.26
N GLY A 66 -11.81 -11.59 -11.97
CA GLY A 66 -10.89 -12.25 -12.92
C GLY A 66 -10.40 -13.63 -12.42
N PRO A 67 -9.58 -14.38 -13.18
CA PRO A 67 -9.12 -15.72 -12.80
C PRO A 67 -8.24 -15.75 -11.53
N ALA A 68 -8.45 -16.73 -10.64
CA ALA A 68 -7.60 -17.03 -9.50
C ALA A 68 -6.92 -18.39 -9.63
N LEU A 69 -5.62 -18.48 -9.31
CA LEU A 69 -4.94 -19.76 -9.11
C LEU A 69 -4.54 -19.85 -7.64
N VAL A 70 -4.86 -20.95 -6.97
CA VAL A 70 -4.46 -21.23 -5.59
C VAL A 70 -3.65 -22.51 -5.60
N TYR A 71 -2.49 -22.51 -4.98
CA TYR A 71 -1.66 -23.68 -4.80
C TYR A 71 -1.65 -24.09 -3.33
N PHE A 72 -1.93 -25.37 -3.11
CA PHE A 72 -1.85 -26.02 -1.82
C PHE A 72 -0.64 -26.95 -1.81
N ASP A 73 0.36 -26.65 -0.99
CA ASP A 73 1.62 -27.39 -0.91
C ASP A 73 1.76 -28.25 0.36
N GLY A 74 0.71 -28.30 1.19
CA GLY A 74 0.68 -28.97 2.49
C GLY A 74 0.05 -28.10 3.58
N PHE A 75 -0.46 -28.69 4.67
CA PHE A 75 -1.04 -27.96 5.80
C PHE A 75 0.00 -27.25 6.67
N ASP A 76 1.26 -27.68 6.58
CA ASP A 76 2.44 -27.07 7.20
C ASP A 76 2.93 -25.82 6.47
N LYS A 77 2.39 -25.54 5.27
CA LYS A 77 2.73 -24.39 4.45
C LYS A 77 1.55 -23.43 4.32
N GLU A 78 1.85 -22.19 3.95
CA GLU A 78 0.82 -21.20 3.62
C GLU A 78 0.19 -21.51 2.26
N LEU A 79 -1.10 -21.20 2.11
CA LEU A 79 -1.76 -21.24 0.81
C LEU A 79 -1.16 -20.15 -0.07
N THR A 80 -0.71 -20.53 -1.27
CA THR A 80 -0.16 -19.56 -2.22
C THR A 80 -1.21 -19.22 -3.24
N ILE A 81 -1.63 -17.96 -3.34
CA ILE A 81 -2.40 -17.48 -4.49
C ILE A 81 -1.42 -17.06 -5.56
N TYR A 82 -1.77 -17.34 -6.81
CA TYR A 82 -1.23 -16.68 -7.97
C TYR A 82 -2.33 -15.94 -8.69
N ASN A 83 -2.01 -14.75 -9.15
CA ASN A 83 -2.73 -14.13 -10.24
C ASN A 83 -2.22 -14.68 -11.57
N ASP A 84 -3.13 -14.92 -12.52
CA ASP A 84 -2.72 -15.02 -13.93
C ASP A 84 -2.05 -13.70 -14.38
N TYR A 85 -2.22 -12.62 -13.60
CA TYR A 85 -1.41 -11.40 -13.67
C TYR A 85 -0.15 -11.50 -12.80
N ARG A 86 0.67 -12.53 -12.96
CA ARG A 86 2.07 -12.36 -12.62
C ARG A 86 2.62 -11.43 -13.70
N PRO A 87 3.15 -10.24 -13.34
CA PRO A 87 3.88 -9.48 -14.33
C PRO A 87 4.96 -10.40 -14.87
N ASP A 88 5.01 -10.61 -16.18
CA ASP A 88 5.98 -11.53 -16.78
C ASP A 88 7.36 -11.24 -16.18
N PRO A 89 8.06 -12.27 -15.67
CA PRO A 89 9.39 -12.12 -15.12
C PRO A 89 10.28 -11.33 -16.07
N GLY A 90 11.05 -10.41 -15.53
CA GLY A 90 11.66 -9.41 -16.39
C GLY A 90 12.39 -8.31 -15.66
N PHE A 91 12.96 -7.43 -16.46
CA PHE A 91 13.49 -6.15 -16.02
C PHE A 91 12.60 -5.06 -16.58
N VAL A 92 12.14 -4.16 -15.73
CA VAL A 92 11.48 -2.92 -16.13
C VAL A 92 12.42 -1.79 -15.79
N VAL A 93 12.72 -0.95 -16.78
CA VAL A 93 13.54 0.25 -16.58
C VAL A 93 12.66 1.46 -16.83
N ASN A 94 12.44 2.26 -15.78
CA ASN A 94 11.72 3.53 -15.84
C ASN A 94 12.73 4.66 -16.00
N ASN A 95 12.56 5.49 -17.03
CA ASN A 95 13.33 6.71 -17.17
C ASN A 95 12.58 7.86 -16.50
N LEU A 96 12.91 8.14 -15.24
CA LEU A 96 12.34 9.25 -14.47
C LEU A 96 13.14 10.55 -14.64
N SER A 97 14.21 10.52 -15.43
CA SER A 97 15.01 11.70 -15.75
C SER A 97 14.31 12.60 -16.79
N PRO A 98 14.66 13.89 -16.87
CA PRO A 98 14.13 14.80 -17.90
C PRO A 98 14.76 14.59 -19.29
N ARG A 99 15.62 13.59 -19.49
CA ARG A 99 16.39 13.38 -20.72
C ARG A 99 16.14 11.99 -21.30
N THR A 100 16.29 11.85 -22.61
CA THR A 100 16.31 10.54 -23.25
C THR A 100 17.56 9.78 -22.80
N VAL A 101 17.39 8.50 -22.50
CA VAL A 101 18.50 7.61 -22.15
C VAL A 101 18.51 6.39 -23.05
N MET A 102 19.69 5.81 -23.24
CA MET A 102 19.85 4.49 -23.83
C MET A 102 20.19 3.51 -22.71
N CYS A 103 19.41 2.44 -22.63
CA CYS A 103 19.59 1.36 -21.66
C CYS A 103 20.08 0.10 -22.38
N PHE A 104 21.04 -0.57 -21.76
CA PHE A 104 21.52 -1.88 -22.15
C PHE A 104 21.19 -2.86 -21.02
N ILE A 105 20.62 -4.01 -21.38
CA ILE A 105 20.49 -5.16 -20.49
C ILE A 105 21.22 -6.32 -21.14
N SER A 106 22.15 -6.95 -20.42
CA SER A 106 22.88 -8.12 -20.91
C SER A 106 21.96 -9.31 -21.14
N ALA A 107 22.50 -10.35 -21.78
CA ALA A 107 21.88 -11.67 -21.91
C ALA A 107 22.79 -12.70 -21.22
N ASN A 108 23.14 -12.43 -19.97
CA ASN A 108 24.11 -13.20 -19.19
C ASN A 108 23.47 -14.49 -18.65
N THR A 109 22.22 -14.41 -18.18
CA THR A 109 21.51 -15.59 -17.66
C THR A 109 20.40 -16.04 -18.60
N SER A 110 19.73 -15.10 -19.27
CA SER A 110 18.64 -15.39 -20.21
C SER A 110 18.98 -15.01 -21.64
N PRO A 111 18.64 -15.83 -22.66
CA PRO A 111 18.89 -15.48 -24.06
C PRO A 111 18.10 -14.22 -24.46
N GLY A 112 18.75 -13.33 -25.23
CA GLY A 112 18.13 -12.11 -25.72
C GLY A 112 19.10 -11.17 -26.42
N SER A 113 18.57 -10.11 -27.04
CA SER A 113 19.39 -9.08 -27.67
C SER A 113 20.02 -8.14 -26.63
N SER A 114 21.34 -8.10 -26.58
CA SER A 114 22.11 -7.12 -25.81
C SER A 114 22.26 -5.78 -26.56
N ALA A 115 21.23 -5.36 -27.29
CA ALA A 115 21.24 -4.08 -27.99
C ALA A 115 20.92 -2.94 -27.01
N TRP A 116 21.50 -1.77 -27.29
CA TRP A 116 21.10 -0.53 -26.63
C TRP A 116 19.69 -0.14 -27.07
N VAL A 117 18.81 0.17 -26.12
CA VAL A 117 17.43 0.58 -26.35
C VAL A 117 17.20 1.99 -25.84
N THR A 118 16.67 2.86 -26.68
CA THR A 118 16.29 4.24 -26.29
C THR A 118 15.01 4.24 -25.45
N ILE A 119 15.03 4.96 -24.33
CA ILE A 119 13.89 5.20 -23.44
C ILE A 119 13.71 6.72 -23.29
N PRO A 120 12.67 7.32 -23.87
CA PRO A 120 12.37 8.75 -23.70
C PRO A 120 12.08 9.14 -22.23
N PRO A 121 12.11 10.45 -21.89
CA PRO A 121 11.72 10.94 -20.57
C PRO A 121 10.31 10.47 -20.17
N GLY A 122 10.15 10.00 -18.93
CA GLY A 122 8.87 9.54 -18.38
C GLY A 122 8.34 8.23 -18.97
N GLN A 123 9.11 7.56 -19.83
CA GLN A 123 8.72 6.27 -20.44
C GLN A 123 9.44 5.11 -19.76
N ASN A 124 9.00 3.89 -20.06
CA ASN A 124 9.65 2.67 -19.59
C ASN A 124 9.92 1.68 -20.72
N LYS A 125 10.77 0.69 -20.42
CA LYS A 125 10.99 -0.47 -21.28
C LYS A 125 11.03 -1.74 -20.46
N ILE A 126 10.49 -2.82 -21.02
CA ILE A 126 10.42 -4.14 -20.41
C ILE A 126 11.29 -5.11 -21.20
N TRP A 127 12.10 -5.89 -20.49
CA TRP A 127 12.86 -7.03 -21.01
C TRP A 127 12.35 -8.30 -20.31
N PRO A 128 11.72 -9.24 -21.03
CA PRO A 128 11.23 -10.49 -20.45
C PRO A 128 12.40 -11.47 -20.23
N ARG A 129 13.26 -11.17 -19.27
CA ARG A 129 14.48 -11.93 -18.92
C ARG A 129 14.51 -12.22 -17.43
N THR A 130 15.12 -13.34 -17.06
CA THR A 130 15.25 -13.74 -15.66
C THR A 130 16.69 -14.03 -15.25
N GLY A 131 16.94 -13.96 -13.95
CA GLY A 131 18.25 -14.21 -13.35
C GLY A 131 19.11 -12.97 -13.30
N TRP A 132 20.44 -13.15 -13.31
CA TRP A 132 21.41 -12.07 -13.21
C TRP A 132 21.67 -11.41 -14.55
N GLU A 133 21.43 -10.10 -14.62
CA GLU A 133 21.76 -9.28 -15.78
C GLU A 133 22.52 -8.02 -15.40
N ALA A 134 23.47 -7.62 -16.25
CA ALA A 134 24.11 -6.32 -16.20
C ALA A 134 23.21 -5.28 -16.89
N VAL A 135 22.88 -4.22 -16.17
CA VAL A 135 22.13 -3.07 -16.67
C VAL A 135 23.07 -1.87 -16.74
N ALA A 136 23.13 -1.22 -17.90
CA ALA A 136 23.97 -0.05 -18.14
C ALA A 136 23.19 1.05 -18.85
N PHE A 137 23.60 2.30 -18.60
CA PHE A 137 22.96 3.49 -19.15
C PHE A 137 23.99 4.36 -19.86
N LYS A 138 23.59 4.94 -20.98
CA LYS A 138 24.32 6.02 -21.65
C LYS A 138 23.35 7.09 -22.15
N SER A 139 23.80 8.32 -22.20
CA SER A 139 23.04 9.44 -22.75
C SER A 139 23.17 9.49 -24.27
N GLU A 140 22.38 10.36 -24.91
CA GLU A 140 22.45 10.59 -26.36
C GLU A 140 23.80 11.17 -26.81
N ASP A 141 24.47 11.95 -25.95
CA ASP A 141 25.81 12.49 -26.18
C ASP A 141 26.95 11.51 -25.81
N GLY A 142 26.61 10.27 -25.43
CA GLY A 142 27.58 9.20 -25.19
C GLY A 142 28.24 9.24 -23.81
N LYS A 143 27.74 10.04 -22.86
CA LYS A 143 28.14 9.93 -21.45
C LYS A 143 27.66 8.58 -20.92
N GLU A 144 28.60 7.79 -20.43
CA GLU A 144 28.31 6.47 -19.87
C GLU A 144 28.20 6.53 -18.34
N ARG A 145 27.37 5.65 -17.80
CA ARG A 145 27.29 5.38 -16.37
C ARG A 145 27.86 4.01 -16.08
N LYS A 146 28.48 3.85 -14.89
CA LYS A 146 28.80 2.52 -14.36
C LYS A 146 27.54 1.65 -14.32
N GLY A 147 27.60 0.51 -15.00
CA GLY A 147 26.54 -0.49 -14.97
C GLY A 147 26.44 -1.20 -13.61
N MET A 148 25.32 -1.88 -13.39
CA MET A 148 25.05 -2.68 -12.20
C MET A 148 24.61 -4.08 -12.58
N PHE A 149 24.85 -5.04 -11.70
CA PHE A 149 24.28 -6.37 -11.80
C PHE A 149 23.01 -6.45 -10.96
N VAL A 150 21.91 -6.88 -11.57
CA VAL A 150 20.63 -7.04 -10.91
C VAL A 150 20.12 -8.46 -11.16
N ASP A 151 19.68 -9.12 -10.09
CA ASP A 151 19.00 -10.41 -10.17
C ASP A 151 17.49 -10.18 -10.17
N SER A 152 16.81 -10.69 -11.19
CA SER A 152 15.35 -10.70 -11.23
C SER A 152 14.73 -11.74 -10.28
N LYS A 153 15.54 -12.66 -9.72
CA LYS A 153 15.12 -13.74 -8.80
C LYS A 153 13.90 -14.53 -9.32
N GLY A 154 13.75 -14.64 -10.65
CA GLY A 154 12.61 -15.30 -11.28
C GLY A 154 11.28 -14.53 -11.17
N ALA A 155 11.32 -13.24 -10.84
CA ALA A 155 10.22 -12.29 -10.85
C ALA A 155 10.61 -11.03 -11.64
N ARG A 156 9.87 -9.93 -11.46
CA ARG A 156 10.10 -8.65 -12.14
C ARG A 156 10.95 -7.72 -11.27
N ALA A 157 12.16 -7.40 -11.72
CA ALA A 157 12.99 -6.34 -11.13
C ALA A 157 12.65 -5.00 -11.79
N THR A 158 12.48 -3.95 -10.99
CA THR A 158 12.21 -2.60 -11.50
C THR A 158 13.39 -1.69 -11.19
N LEU A 159 13.83 -0.90 -12.16
CA LEU A 159 14.95 0.03 -12.04
C LEU A 159 14.50 1.44 -12.41
N ASP A 160 14.64 2.37 -11.48
CA ASP A 160 14.33 3.78 -11.74
C ASP A 160 15.60 4.56 -12.00
N PHE A 161 15.72 5.08 -13.22
CA PHE A 161 16.80 5.96 -13.62
C PHE A 161 16.41 7.42 -13.40
N LEU A 162 17.11 8.10 -12.49
CA LEU A 162 16.86 9.51 -12.11
C LEU A 162 17.79 10.48 -12.85
N SER A 163 19.10 10.24 -12.81
CA SER A 163 20.12 11.04 -13.49
C SER A 163 21.44 10.26 -13.66
N PHE A 164 22.45 10.86 -14.29
CA PHE A 164 23.79 10.24 -14.40
C PHE A 164 24.63 10.42 -13.12
N GLU A 165 24.18 11.32 -12.25
CA GLU A 165 24.85 11.76 -11.02
C GLU A 165 24.29 11.06 -9.77
N GLU A 166 23.04 10.60 -9.81
CA GLU A 166 22.36 9.92 -8.70
C GLU A 166 22.35 8.42 -8.88
N ASP A 167 22.36 7.61 -7.83
CA ASP A 167 22.22 6.15 -7.90
C ASP A 167 20.91 5.70 -8.58
N VAL A 168 20.97 4.64 -9.38
CA VAL A 168 19.75 4.00 -9.90
C VAL A 168 19.09 3.27 -8.75
N VAL A 169 17.80 3.51 -8.57
CA VAL A 169 17.03 2.83 -7.53
C VAL A 169 16.63 1.48 -8.09
N VAL A 170 17.18 0.41 -7.52
CA VAL A 170 16.79 -0.96 -7.84
C VAL A 170 15.74 -1.38 -6.84
N HIS A 171 14.53 -1.62 -7.34
CA HIS A 171 13.48 -2.28 -6.59
C HIS A 171 13.71 -3.77 -6.76
N GLU A 172 14.33 -4.38 -5.73
CA GLU A 172 14.48 -5.82 -5.72
C GLU A 172 13.11 -6.48 -5.85
N PRO A 173 12.99 -7.53 -6.68
CA PRO A 173 11.81 -8.36 -6.66
C PRO A 173 11.64 -8.84 -5.22
N PRO A 174 10.46 -8.66 -4.60
CA PRO A 174 10.32 -8.96 -3.19
C PRO A 174 10.61 -10.43 -2.98
N GLU A 175 11.35 -10.71 -1.91
CA GLU A 175 11.64 -12.08 -1.48
C GLU A 175 10.35 -12.87 -1.22
N ASN A 176 9.24 -12.15 -0.99
CA ASN A 176 7.92 -12.70 -0.81
C ASN A 176 6.95 -12.27 -1.93
N ILE A 177 6.90 -13.07 -3.00
CA ILE A 177 5.96 -12.91 -4.12
C ILE A 177 4.50 -12.79 -3.64
N ILE A 178 4.13 -13.44 -2.53
CA ILE A 178 2.78 -13.37 -1.96
C ILE A 178 2.48 -11.95 -1.46
N ALA A 179 3.46 -11.26 -0.87
CA ALA A 179 3.28 -9.89 -0.41
C ALA A 179 3.00 -8.92 -1.58
N ASP A 180 3.64 -9.14 -2.71
CA ASP A 180 3.40 -8.38 -3.94
C ASP A 180 2.03 -8.63 -4.54
N GLU A 181 1.59 -9.89 -4.55
CA GLU A 181 0.25 -10.21 -5.03
C GLU A 181 -0.83 -9.63 -4.12
N HIS A 182 -0.61 -9.68 -2.80
CA HIS A 182 -1.48 -9.03 -1.82
C HIS A 182 -1.50 -7.52 -2.01
N TYR A 183 -0.36 -6.90 -2.30
CA TYR A 183 -0.28 -5.48 -2.59
C TYR A 183 -1.01 -5.12 -3.90
N ALA A 184 -0.77 -5.86 -4.98
CA ALA A 184 -1.44 -5.67 -6.26
C ALA A 184 -2.96 -5.91 -6.16
N GLU A 185 -3.40 -6.87 -5.33
CA GLU A 185 -4.82 -7.04 -5.01
C GLU A 185 -5.36 -5.85 -4.20
N ALA A 186 -4.63 -5.40 -3.18
CA ALA A 186 -5.02 -4.25 -2.37
C ALA A 186 -5.17 -2.97 -3.22
N ILE A 187 -4.26 -2.72 -4.16
CA ILE A 187 -4.37 -1.66 -5.17
C ILE A 187 -5.66 -1.83 -5.99
N ARG A 188 -5.93 -3.03 -6.51
CA ARG A 188 -7.14 -3.28 -7.32
C ARG A 188 -8.43 -3.14 -6.52
N ILE A 189 -8.43 -3.48 -5.23
CA ILE A 189 -9.56 -3.22 -4.33
C ILE A 189 -9.74 -1.72 -4.15
N ALA A 190 -8.67 -0.98 -3.89
CA ALA A 190 -8.67 0.46 -3.73
C ALA A 190 -9.23 1.18 -4.97
N ASP A 191 -8.72 0.84 -6.16
CA ASP A 191 -9.10 1.48 -7.43
C ASP A 191 -10.56 1.15 -7.80
N ARG A 192 -11.02 -0.10 -7.59
CA ARG A 192 -12.43 -0.47 -7.77
C ARG A 192 -13.36 0.26 -6.81
N SER A 193 -12.93 0.44 -5.57
CA SER A 193 -13.70 1.18 -4.56
C SER A 193 -13.91 2.63 -5.01
N HIS A 194 -12.84 3.28 -5.49
CA HIS A 194 -12.91 4.63 -6.03
C HIS A 194 -13.79 4.71 -7.29
N ALA A 195 -13.59 3.81 -8.26
CA ALA A 195 -14.41 3.77 -9.49
C ALA A 195 -15.90 3.53 -9.22
N SER A 196 -16.25 2.93 -8.07
CA SER A 196 -17.63 2.75 -7.63
C SER A 196 -18.20 3.97 -6.88
N GLY A 197 -17.44 5.06 -6.75
CA GLY A 197 -17.86 6.27 -6.04
C GLY A 197 -17.70 6.20 -4.52
N ASN A 198 -17.07 5.15 -3.97
CA ASN A 198 -16.93 5.00 -2.51
C ASN A 198 -15.85 5.92 -1.90
N SER A 199 -15.08 6.61 -2.74
CA SER A 199 -13.94 7.42 -2.29
C SER A 199 -13.80 8.60 -3.23
N ALA A 200 -13.94 9.82 -2.71
CA ALA A 200 -13.74 11.05 -3.46
C ALA A 200 -13.28 12.15 -2.50
N ALA A 201 -12.34 12.97 -2.96
CA ALA A 201 -11.87 14.14 -2.25
C ALA A 201 -11.74 15.31 -3.23
N SER A 202 -11.91 16.54 -2.73
CA SER A 202 -11.64 17.77 -3.48
C SER A 202 -10.18 17.85 -3.91
N THR A 203 -9.28 17.43 -3.03
CA THR A 203 -7.84 17.39 -3.26
C THR A 203 -7.32 15.97 -2.99
N PRO A 204 -7.40 15.04 -3.96
CA PRO A 204 -6.94 13.67 -3.77
C PRO A 204 -5.41 13.62 -3.60
N GLY A 205 -4.93 12.73 -2.73
CA GLY A 205 -3.49 12.57 -2.49
C GLY A 205 -2.70 12.21 -3.75
N GLY A 206 -3.18 11.25 -4.54
CA GLY A 206 -2.48 10.76 -5.73
C GLY A 206 -1.17 10.04 -5.41
N LEU A 207 -1.08 9.41 -4.24
CA LEU A 207 0.16 8.84 -3.71
C LEU A 207 0.20 7.31 -3.77
N THR A 208 1.40 6.79 -3.89
CA THR A 208 1.76 5.37 -3.94
C THR A 208 2.22 4.92 -2.56
N ALA A 209 1.50 3.94 -2.00
CA ALA A 209 1.85 3.38 -0.70
C ALA A 209 3.20 2.64 -0.74
N SER A 210 3.95 2.74 0.36
CA SER A 210 5.17 1.99 0.59
C SER A 210 4.89 0.90 1.62
N ILE A 211 4.79 -0.36 1.18
CA ILE A 211 4.56 -1.50 2.09
C ILE A 211 5.67 -1.60 3.11
N TYR A 212 6.91 -1.41 2.67
CA TYR A 212 8.07 -1.39 3.55
C TYR A 212 7.91 -0.36 4.66
N LYS A 213 7.60 0.90 4.32
CA LYS A 213 7.46 1.95 5.35
C LYS A 213 6.26 1.71 6.25
N ILE A 214 5.11 1.30 5.69
CA ILE A 214 3.90 0.97 6.46
C ILE A 214 4.18 -0.12 7.48
N ASP A 215 4.78 -1.23 7.08
CA ASP A 215 5.06 -2.36 7.96
C ASP A 215 6.10 -2.02 9.04
N LYS A 216 7.14 -1.26 8.68
CA LYS A 216 8.14 -0.79 9.65
C LYS A 216 7.53 0.16 10.66
N LEU A 217 6.73 1.12 10.20
CA LEU A 217 6.09 2.09 11.05
C LEU A 217 5.08 1.42 11.99
N GLU A 218 4.28 0.49 11.47
CA GLU A 218 3.36 -0.32 12.26
C GLU A 218 4.12 -1.10 13.35
N PHE A 219 5.11 -1.90 12.96
CA PHE A 219 5.88 -2.72 13.89
C PHE A 219 6.54 -1.90 14.99
N LEU A 220 7.16 -0.78 14.64
CA LEU A 220 7.89 0.03 15.62
C LEU A 220 6.96 0.84 16.52
N THR A 221 5.76 1.17 16.05
CA THR A 221 4.77 1.91 16.84
C THR A 221 3.96 1.00 17.76
N THR A 222 3.61 -0.22 17.33
CA THR A 222 2.71 -1.11 18.08
C THR A 222 3.40 -2.36 18.64
N GLY A 223 4.65 -2.62 18.26
CA GLY A 223 5.37 -3.86 18.59
C GLY A 223 4.87 -5.09 17.82
N LYS A 224 3.90 -4.92 16.90
CA LYS A 224 3.27 -6.02 16.16
C LYS A 224 3.60 -5.88 14.69
N LYS A 225 4.13 -6.94 14.08
CA LYS A 225 4.28 -6.95 12.62
C LYS A 225 2.89 -7.04 11.99
N SER A 226 2.66 -6.27 10.93
CA SER A 226 1.65 -6.62 9.95
C SER A 226 1.96 -8.05 9.49
N ASN A 227 1.00 -8.94 9.67
CA ASN A 227 1.00 -10.24 9.03
C ASN A 227 0.18 -10.13 7.74
N LEU A 228 0.81 -9.70 6.65
CA LEU A 228 0.13 -9.55 5.36
C LEU A 228 -0.53 -10.85 4.86
N GLY A 229 -0.24 -12.01 5.46
CA GLY A 229 -0.94 -13.28 5.25
C GLY A 229 -2.34 -13.36 5.89
N ASP A 230 -2.70 -12.47 6.82
CA ASP A 230 -4.05 -12.34 7.37
C ASP A 230 -4.92 -11.49 6.42
N HIS A 231 -6.05 -12.07 6.01
CA HIS A 231 -7.04 -11.47 5.13
C HIS A 231 -7.46 -10.05 5.53
N ASN A 232 -7.61 -9.81 6.84
CA ASN A 232 -7.94 -8.50 7.36
C ASN A 232 -6.92 -7.43 6.97
N GLN A 233 -5.69 -7.84 6.68
CA GLN A 233 -4.59 -6.95 6.37
C GLN A 233 -4.54 -6.56 4.91
N ILE A 234 -4.96 -7.42 3.98
CA ILE A 234 -5.15 -7.02 2.56
C ILE A 234 -6.19 -5.91 2.48
N TYR A 235 -7.29 -6.01 3.22
CA TYR A 235 -8.29 -4.93 3.28
C TYR A 235 -7.80 -3.68 3.97
N THR A 236 -7.10 -3.83 5.09
CA THR A 236 -6.51 -2.69 5.79
C THR A 236 -5.55 -1.96 4.86
N LEU A 237 -4.74 -2.72 4.12
CA LEU A 237 -3.83 -2.19 3.12
C LEU A 237 -4.56 -1.55 1.94
N ALA A 238 -5.64 -2.16 1.45
CA ALA A 238 -6.46 -1.59 0.39
C ALA A 238 -7.10 -0.26 0.82
N LEU A 239 -7.56 -0.17 2.07
CA LEU A 239 -8.05 1.08 2.65
C LEU A 239 -6.94 2.11 2.72
N LEU A 240 -5.76 1.75 3.25
CA LEU A 240 -4.60 2.65 3.30
C LEU A 240 -4.23 3.18 1.91
N ILE A 241 -4.13 2.30 0.91
CA ILE A 241 -3.84 2.67 -0.49
C ILE A 241 -4.93 3.57 -1.05
N ASN A 242 -6.20 3.21 -0.87
CA ASN A 242 -7.32 3.99 -1.34
C ASN A 242 -7.28 5.41 -0.76
N HIS A 243 -6.99 5.55 0.53
CA HIS A 243 -6.84 6.85 1.16
C HIS A 243 -5.64 7.60 0.60
N LEU A 244 -4.45 7.00 0.55
CA LEU A 244 -3.27 7.67 0.00
C LEU A 244 -3.46 8.14 -1.46
N LYS A 245 -4.21 7.39 -2.28
CA LYS A 245 -4.53 7.77 -3.65
C LYS A 245 -5.67 8.78 -3.77
N TYR A 246 -6.76 8.59 -3.06
CA TYR A 246 -8.06 9.23 -3.34
C TYR A 246 -8.63 10.02 -2.16
N GLY A 247 -8.03 9.90 -0.98
CA GLY A 247 -8.40 10.63 0.22
C GLY A 247 -7.96 12.10 0.18
N LEU A 248 -8.53 12.87 1.10
CA LEU A 248 -8.28 14.32 1.20
C LEU A 248 -6.87 14.58 1.73
N ALA A 249 -6.06 15.23 0.89
CA ALA A 249 -4.71 15.64 1.24
C ALA A 249 -4.72 17.03 1.90
N GLU A 250 -4.12 17.13 3.07
CA GLU A 250 -4.20 18.30 3.97
C GLU A 250 -2.83 18.61 4.60
N PRO A 251 -2.62 19.83 5.13
CA PRO A 251 -1.36 20.19 5.74
C PRO A 251 -1.13 19.52 7.09
N ALA A 252 0.13 19.24 7.38
CA ALA A 252 0.60 18.85 8.68
C ALA A 252 1.97 19.48 8.99
N VAL A 253 2.27 19.71 10.26
CA VAL A 253 3.56 20.30 10.66
C VAL A 253 4.20 19.47 11.76
N VAL A 254 5.52 19.29 11.68
CA VAL A 254 6.28 18.69 12.78
C VAL A 254 6.39 19.69 13.93
N VAL A 255 5.88 19.32 15.09
CA VAL A 255 5.74 20.23 16.24
C VAL A 255 6.67 19.89 17.39
N SER A 256 7.20 18.67 17.43
CA SER A 256 8.18 18.26 18.44
C SER A 256 9.08 17.15 17.89
N VAL A 257 10.38 17.24 18.18
CA VAL A 257 11.36 16.19 17.89
C VAL A 257 12.18 15.96 19.16
N THR A 258 12.05 14.79 19.76
CA THR A 258 12.80 14.36 20.94
C THR A 258 13.55 13.06 20.65
N PRO A 259 14.45 12.59 21.54
CA PRO A 259 15.12 11.30 21.36
C PRO A 259 14.15 10.12 21.22
N ASP A 260 12.97 10.21 21.83
CA ASP A 260 11.99 9.11 21.87
C ASP A 260 10.87 9.26 20.85
N TRP A 261 10.43 10.51 20.58
CA TRP A 261 9.24 10.78 19.78
C TRP A 261 9.42 11.93 18.78
N VAL A 262 8.86 11.73 17.60
CA VAL A 262 8.54 12.78 16.62
C VAL A 262 7.03 13.01 16.66
N LYS A 263 6.59 14.26 16.84
CA LYS A 263 5.16 14.61 16.89
C LYS A 263 4.79 15.49 15.71
N VAL A 264 3.65 15.18 15.10
CA VAL A 264 3.11 15.84 13.92
C VAL A 264 1.69 16.32 14.22
N ALA A 265 1.43 17.61 14.07
CA ALA A 265 0.07 18.16 14.11
C ALA A 265 -0.52 18.07 12.70
N ALA A 266 -1.61 17.34 12.56
CA ALA A 266 -2.30 17.09 11.30
C ALA A 266 -3.62 17.87 11.29
N TYR A 267 -3.72 18.86 10.41
CA TYR A 267 -4.93 19.68 10.27
C TYR A 267 -5.96 18.97 9.42
N THR A 268 -7.24 19.24 9.69
CA THR A 268 -8.31 18.95 8.74
C THR A 268 -9.36 20.05 8.71
N CYS A 269 -9.76 20.45 7.50
CA CYS A 269 -10.81 21.45 7.31
C CYS A 269 -12.19 20.95 7.73
N GLU A 270 -12.39 19.64 7.81
CA GLU A 270 -13.67 19.06 8.20
C GLU A 270 -14.06 19.42 9.64
N PHE A 271 -13.07 19.42 10.53
CA PHE A 271 -13.23 19.72 11.95
C PHE A 271 -12.65 21.08 12.32
N ASP A 272 -12.01 21.76 11.38
CA ASP A 272 -11.29 23.02 11.57
C ASP A 272 -10.34 22.94 12.78
N THR A 273 -9.56 21.87 12.83
CA THR A 273 -8.75 21.54 14.00
C THR A 273 -7.59 20.62 13.64
N VAL A 274 -6.71 20.40 14.60
CA VAL A 274 -5.61 19.44 14.48
C VAL A 274 -5.81 18.24 15.41
N VAL A 275 -5.29 17.10 14.99
CA VAL A 275 -4.91 16.01 15.90
C VAL A 275 -3.41 15.83 15.87
N VAL A 276 -2.84 15.42 17.00
CA VAL A 276 -1.39 15.25 17.13
C VAL A 276 -1.06 13.77 17.09
N LEU A 277 -0.21 13.39 16.14
CA LEU A 277 0.30 12.04 15.96
C LEU A 277 1.72 11.94 16.51
N GLY A 278 2.00 10.91 17.29
CA GLY A 278 3.34 10.58 17.78
C GLY A 278 3.89 9.33 17.10
N PHE A 279 5.14 9.44 16.66
CA PHE A 279 5.90 8.39 16.01
C PHE A 279 7.20 8.13 16.79
N PRO A 280 7.56 6.88 17.08
CA PRO A 280 8.85 6.59 17.70
C PRO A 280 9.98 7.15 16.82
N THR A 281 10.92 7.87 17.41
CA THR A 281 12.02 8.50 16.65
C THR A 281 12.81 7.47 15.84
N LYS A 282 13.01 6.26 16.40
CA LYS A 282 13.64 5.13 15.70
C LYS A 282 12.88 4.69 14.44
N ALA A 283 11.56 4.82 14.43
CA ALA A 283 10.74 4.50 13.26
C ALA A 283 10.95 5.53 12.16
N VAL A 284 10.93 6.82 12.52
CA VAL A 284 11.18 7.92 11.59
C VAL A 284 12.59 7.83 11.01
N ASP A 285 13.60 7.55 11.84
CA ASP A 285 15.00 7.43 11.39
C ASP A 285 15.22 6.30 10.36
N LEU A 286 14.38 5.26 10.38
CA LEU A 286 14.45 4.14 9.43
C LEU A 286 13.73 4.41 8.10
N ILE A 287 12.71 5.28 8.10
CA ILE A 287 11.87 5.55 6.92
C ILE A 287 12.15 6.92 6.28
N ALA A 288 12.83 7.81 7.01
CA ALA A 288 13.25 9.15 6.61
C ALA A 288 14.71 9.39 7.08
N PRO A 289 15.72 8.89 6.34
CA PRO A 289 17.13 8.96 6.75
C PRO A 289 17.62 10.41 6.87
N ASP A 290 18.77 10.63 7.52
CA ASP A 290 19.30 11.92 8.00
C ASP A 290 19.13 13.14 7.09
N LYS A 291 19.25 12.99 5.75
CA LYS A 291 19.06 14.09 4.79
C LYS A 291 17.60 14.56 4.63
N THR A 292 16.67 13.73 5.07
CA THR A 292 15.21 13.91 4.98
C THR A 292 14.53 13.87 6.35
N ARG A 293 15.33 13.81 7.42
CA ARG A 293 14.82 13.75 8.78
C ARG A 293 14.08 15.05 9.09
N PRO A 294 12.80 15.00 9.46
CA PRO A 294 12.05 16.21 9.72
C PRO A 294 12.50 16.88 11.02
N THR A 295 12.61 18.20 10.98
CA THR A 295 12.81 19.08 12.14
C THR A 295 11.51 19.76 12.54
N VAL A 296 11.44 20.37 13.73
CA VAL A 296 10.30 21.22 14.10
C VAL A 296 10.08 22.31 13.04
N GLY A 297 8.82 22.52 12.65
CA GLY A 297 8.41 23.41 11.56
C GLY A 297 8.42 22.76 10.17
N THR A 298 8.92 21.53 10.02
CA THR A 298 8.87 20.82 8.73
C THR A 298 7.42 20.63 8.30
N ARG A 299 7.10 21.11 7.09
CA ARG A 299 5.80 20.91 6.43
C ARG A 299 5.70 19.48 5.91
N LEU A 300 4.59 18.84 6.23
CA LEU A 300 4.24 17.49 5.84
C LEU A 300 2.87 17.47 5.16
N LEU A 301 2.62 16.45 4.35
CA LEU A 301 1.27 16.21 3.83
C LEU A 301 0.67 15.06 4.63
N VAL A 302 -0.58 15.21 5.02
CA VAL A 302 -1.37 14.11 5.57
C VAL A 302 -2.49 13.77 4.62
N VAL A 303 -2.90 12.51 4.63
CA VAL A 303 -4.15 12.08 4.01
C VAL A 303 -5.05 11.51 5.07
N SER A 304 -6.22 12.13 5.25
CA SER A 304 -7.14 11.82 6.35
C SER A 304 -8.19 10.81 5.91
N GLN A 305 -8.42 9.78 6.74
CA GLN A 305 -9.65 9.00 6.69
C GLN A 305 -10.66 9.58 7.68
N PHE A 306 -11.94 9.56 7.33
CA PHE A 306 -13.03 10.00 8.20
C PHE A 306 -14.00 8.86 8.54
N THR A 307 -14.67 8.95 9.69
CA THR A 307 -15.80 8.06 10.05
C THR A 307 -17.12 8.71 9.67
N TYR A 308 -17.92 8.01 8.86
CA TYR A 308 -19.19 8.50 8.33
C TYR A 308 -20.22 8.69 9.44
N ARG A 309 -20.91 9.84 9.42
CA ARG A 309 -21.93 10.19 10.41
C ARG A 309 -23.17 9.31 10.39
N GLY A 310 -23.49 8.65 9.27
CA GLY A 310 -24.60 7.70 9.18
C GLY A 310 -24.32 6.31 9.77
N ALA A 311 -23.12 6.08 10.33
CA ALA A 311 -22.88 4.93 11.20
C ALA A 311 -23.82 4.98 12.43
N PRO A 312 -24.18 3.85 13.06
CA PRO A 312 -24.91 3.87 14.33
C PRO A 312 -24.25 4.87 15.29
N ALA A 313 -25.03 5.83 15.79
CA ALA A 313 -24.60 7.03 16.52
C ALA A 313 -23.91 6.78 17.89
N THR A 314 -23.37 5.58 18.12
CA THR A 314 -22.73 5.17 19.36
C THR A 314 -21.29 5.66 19.49
N GLN A 315 -20.67 6.12 18.39
CA GLN A 315 -19.32 6.71 18.41
C GLN A 315 -19.43 8.23 18.26
N GLY A 316 -19.50 8.95 19.38
CA GLY A 316 -19.32 10.40 19.37
C GLY A 316 -17.94 10.81 18.86
N VAL A 317 -17.74 12.12 18.70
CA VAL A 317 -16.43 12.72 18.39
C VAL A 317 -15.44 12.31 19.48
N GLN A 318 -14.26 11.82 19.10
CA GLN A 318 -13.20 11.44 20.03
C GLN A 318 -12.78 12.63 20.89
N ALA A 319 -12.49 12.38 22.17
CA ALA A 319 -12.26 13.42 23.17
C ALA A 319 -11.04 14.32 22.92
N ASP A 320 -10.17 13.92 22.01
CA ASP A 320 -8.99 14.67 21.59
C ASP A 320 -9.20 15.54 20.35
N ILE A 321 -10.40 15.51 19.76
CA ILE A 321 -10.82 16.40 18.70
C ILE A 321 -11.57 17.57 19.33
N THR A 322 -11.01 18.77 19.22
CA THR A 322 -11.69 20.01 19.56
C THR A 322 -12.24 20.64 18.29
N MET A 323 -13.56 20.62 18.10
CA MET A 323 -14.20 21.24 16.94
C MET A 323 -13.86 22.74 16.86
N GLY A 324 -13.35 23.17 15.72
CA GLY A 324 -13.13 24.58 15.41
C GLY A 324 -14.40 25.31 14.98
N PRO A 325 -14.33 26.64 14.86
CA PRO A 325 -15.47 27.48 14.50
C PRO A 325 -16.03 27.18 13.10
N ASN A 326 -15.24 26.64 12.17
CA ASN A 326 -15.65 26.41 10.78
C ASN A 326 -15.90 24.93 10.43
N THR A 327 -16.21 24.07 11.41
CA THR A 327 -16.48 22.64 11.16
C THR A 327 -17.64 22.40 10.18
N LEU A 328 -17.51 21.40 9.31
CA LEU A 328 -18.45 21.10 8.23
C LEU A 328 -19.53 20.07 8.61
N ASP A 329 -19.49 19.51 9.84
CA ASP A 329 -20.51 18.65 10.46
C ASP A 329 -20.90 17.37 9.66
N LYS A 330 -20.05 16.88 8.75
CA LYS A 330 -20.35 15.69 7.92
C LYS A 330 -19.77 14.39 8.49
N TRP A 331 -18.69 14.48 9.25
CA TRP A 331 -17.98 13.33 9.81
C TRP A 331 -17.89 13.41 11.34
N TYR A 332 -17.48 12.32 12.02
CA TYR A 332 -17.32 12.32 13.49
C TYR A 332 -15.88 12.21 13.97
N ASN A 333 -15.04 11.48 13.25
CA ASN A 333 -13.67 11.22 13.63
C ASN A 333 -12.80 11.22 12.39
N PHE A 334 -11.50 11.45 12.54
CA PHE A 334 -10.53 11.28 11.47
C PHE A 334 -9.24 10.63 11.95
N HIS A 335 -8.56 9.91 11.06
CA HIS A 335 -7.23 9.35 11.28
C HIS A 335 -6.30 9.78 10.15
N PRO A 336 -5.39 10.73 10.39
CA PRO A 336 -4.43 11.16 9.38
C PRO A 336 -3.31 10.14 9.18
N LEU A 337 -2.93 9.94 7.92
CA LEU A 337 -1.71 9.24 7.52
C LEU A 337 -0.68 10.28 7.09
N VAL A 338 0.46 10.36 7.78
CA VAL A 338 1.57 11.23 7.36
C VAL A 338 2.20 10.62 6.12
N ALA A 339 1.91 11.21 4.97
CA ALA A 339 2.15 10.57 3.69
C ALA A 339 3.66 10.31 3.46
N GLN A 340 4.56 11.22 3.84
CA GLN A 340 6.01 10.96 3.73
C GLN A 340 6.49 9.71 4.49
N PHE A 341 5.77 9.31 5.54
CA PHE A 341 6.13 8.16 6.37
C PHE A 341 5.55 6.85 5.84
N VAL A 342 4.68 6.88 4.84
CA VAL A 342 3.98 5.68 4.34
C VAL A 342 3.97 5.58 2.81
N THR A 343 4.65 6.47 2.09
CA THR A 343 4.73 6.46 0.62
C THR A 343 6.17 6.44 0.12
N ASP A 344 6.39 5.91 -1.08
CA ASP A 344 7.71 5.96 -1.75
C ASP A 344 7.87 7.24 -2.59
N ASP A 345 6.78 8.00 -2.78
CA ASP A 345 6.74 9.23 -3.59
C ASP A 345 7.30 10.47 -2.90
N SER A 346 8.04 10.34 -1.79
CA SER A 346 8.54 11.48 -1.01
C SER A 346 9.51 12.40 -1.79
N HIS A 347 9.90 12.00 -3.01
CA HIS A 347 10.70 12.79 -3.94
C HIS A 347 10.03 12.99 -5.31
N ALA A 348 8.78 12.52 -5.50
CA ALA A 348 8.08 12.69 -6.75
C ALA A 348 7.69 14.17 -6.96
N PRO A 349 7.77 14.73 -8.19
CA PRO A 349 7.37 16.11 -8.47
C PRO A 349 5.96 16.47 -7.99
N LEU A 350 5.04 15.50 -8.06
CA LEU A 350 3.67 15.62 -7.58
C LEU A 350 3.60 15.99 -6.09
N TRP A 351 4.54 15.53 -5.27
CA TRP A 351 4.59 15.85 -3.85
C TRP A 351 4.70 17.35 -3.60
N LYS A 352 5.70 17.96 -4.25
CA LYS A 352 5.99 19.38 -4.12
C LYS A 352 4.84 20.21 -4.67
N GLU A 353 4.31 19.83 -5.83
CA GLU A 353 3.14 20.47 -6.44
C GLU A 353 1.94 20.48 -5.47
N ARG A 354 1.68 19.36 -4.79
CA ARG A 354 0.58 19.26 -3.82
C ARG A 354 0.77 20.16 -2.61
N MET A 355 1.96 20.17 -2.01
CA MET A 355 2.23 21.04 -0.86
C MET A 355 2.20 22.52 -1.26
N ASP A 356 2.74 22.86 -2.43
CA ASP A 356 2.76 24.23 -2.95
C ASP A 356 1.35 24.72 -3.33
N ALA A 357 0.40 23.82 -3.57
CA ALA A 357 -1.00 24.14 -3.85
C ALA A 357 -1.88 24.33 -2.60
N ILE A 358 -1.37 23.99 -1.41
CA ILE A 358 -2.09 24.22 -0.14
C ILE A 358 -1.91 25.69 0.25
N ASP A 359 -3.01 26.35 0.58
CA ASP A 359 -3.04 27.74 1.04
C ASP A 359 -2.12 27.94 2.26
N GLU A 360 -1.37 29.04 2.25
CA GLU A 360 -0.45 29.41 3.33
C GLU A 360 -1.18 29.55 4.68
N ASP A 361 -2.43 30.01 4.65
CA ASP A 361 -3.25 30.15 5.86
C ASP A 361 -3.52 28.79 6.51
N LEU A 362 -3.72 27.71 5.74
CA LEU A 362 -3.94 26.37 6.30
C LEU A 362 -2.67 25.80 6.98
N TRP A 363 -1.48 26.19 6.52
CA TRP A 363 -0.23 25.84 7.21
C TRP A 363 -0.10 26.57 8.55
N ASN A 364 -0.53 27.84 8.60
CA ASN A 364 -0.59 28.61 9.83
C ASN A 364 -1.64 28.03 10.79
N ASP A 365 -2.82 27.66 10.29
CA ASP A 365 -3.88 27.01 11.07
C ASP A 365 -3.40 25.70 11.71
N ALA A 366 -2.62 24.90 10.97
CA ALA A 366 -2.01 23.69 11.53
C ALA A 366 -1.06 24.00 12.71
N TRP A 367 -0.30 25.10 12.63
CA TRP A 367 0.62 25.52 13.68
C TRP A 367 -0.09 26.14 14.88
N GLU A 368 -1.04 27.05 14.65
CA GLU A 368 -1.86 27.69 15.69
C GLU A 368 -2.76 26.66 16.39
N GLY A 369 -3.34 25.76 15.61
CA GLY A 369 -4.10 24.60 16.09
C GLY A 369 -3.26 23.76 17.05
N TRP A 370 -1.97 23.52 16.75
CA TRP A 370 -1.07 22.87 17.69
C TRP A 370 -0.87 23.66 18.99
N GLN A 371 -0.69 24.98 18.94
CA GLN A 371 -0.52 25.78 20.16
C GLN A 371 -1.76 25.69 21.07
N ALA A 372 -2.96 25.81 20.48
CA ALA A 372 -4.23 25.66 21.19
C ALA A 372 -4.39 24.24 21.77
N TRP A 373 -4.08 23.23 20.97
CA TRP A 373 -4.13 21.83 21.35
C TRP A 373 -3.15 21.53 22.51
N LYS A 374 -1.91 22.04 22.44
CA LYS A 374 -0.88 21.89 23.49
C LYS A 374 -1.32 22.55 24.80
N ALA A 375 -1.92 23.74 24.73
CA ALA A 375 -2.44 24.43 25.91
C ALA A 375 -3.57 23.65 26.59
N ARG A 376 -4.43 22.98 25.81
CA ARG A 376 -5.59 22.23 26.31
C ARG A 376 -5.25 20.85 26.85
N HIS A 377 -4.45 20.09 26.10
CA HIS A 377 -4.21 18.67 26.37
C HIS A 377 -2.83 18.40 26.98
N GLY A 378 -1.92 19.37 26.92
CA GLY A 378 -0.52 19.21 27.30
C GLY A 378 0.32 18.61 26.16
N GLU A 379 1.61 18.93 26.17
CA GLU A 379 2.55 18.55 25.11
C GLU A 379 2.74 17.04 24.93
N ASN A 380 2.48 16.25 25.98
CA ASN A 380 2.74 14.81 25.99
C ASN A 380 1.55 13.94 25.60
N PHE A 381 0.39 14.54 25.37
CA PHE A 381 -0.73 13.82 24.81
C PHE A 381 -0.49 13.68 23.29
N PHE A 382 -0.93 12.58 22.66
CA PHE A 382 -0.92 12.38 21.19
C PHE A 382 -1.54 11.00 20.88
N ARG A 383 -1.96 10.81 19.62
CA ARG A 383 -2.33 9.50 19.06
C ARG A 383 -1.10 8.77 18.57
N LEU A 384 -1.09 7.45 18.64
CA LEU A 384 -0.06 6.67 17.96
C LEU A 384 -0.26 6.77 16.44
N GLY A 385 0.81 7.17 15.73
CA GLY A 385 0.83 7.28 14.27
C GLY A 385 0.94 5.93 13.54
N ALA A 386 0.37 4.86 14.10
CA ALA A 386 0.39 3.54 13.50
C ALA A 386 -0.58 3.48 12.30
N PRO A 387 -0.15 3.01 11.11
CA PRO A 387 -1.02 2.93 9.94
C PRO A 387 -2.27 2.09 10.17
N THR A 388 -2.17 0.93 10.83
CA THR A 388 -3.30 0.02 10.98
C THR A 388 -4.37 0.49 11.97
N LYS A 389 -4.14 1.58 12.72
CA LYS A 389 -5.20 2.22 13.54
C LYS A 389 -6.38 2.70 12.70
N ILE A 390 -6.17 2.85 11.39
CA ILE A 390 -7.22 3.01 10.40
C ILE A 390 -8.29 1.91 10.47
N LYS A 391 -7.89 0.68 10.80
CA LYS A 391 -8.77 -0.48 10.92
C LYS A 391 -9.70 -0.36 12.12
N GLU A 392 -9.24 0.17 13.26
CA GLU A 392 -10.09 0.35 14.45
C GLU A 392 -11.27 1.29 14.17
N MET A 393 -11.11 2.23 13.23
CA MET A 393 -12.18 3.11 12.76
C MET A 393 -13.02 2.52 11.62
N ALA A 394 -12.43 1.62 10.81
CA ALA A 394 -13.13 0.96 9.71
C ALA A 394 -13.93 -0.27 10.15
N THR A 395 -13.49 -1.02 11.18
CA THR A 395 -14.12 -2.31 11.57
C THR A 395 -15.49 -2.19 12.22
N THR A 396 -15.92 -0.99 12.64
CA THR A 396 -17.34 -0.75 12.94
C THR A 396 -18.25 -0.80 11.72
N HIS A 397 -17.68 -0.86 10.51
CA HIS A 397 -18.41 -0.91 9.24
C HIS A 397 -18.28 -2.23 8.46
N VAL A 398 -17.32 -3.10 8.79
CA VAL A 398 -16.97 -4.24 7.91
C VAL A 398 -17.70 -5.54 8.27
N ASP A 399 -18.31 -5.63 9.45
CA ASP A 399 -18.68 -6.93 10.01
C ASP A 399 -20.09 -7.44 9.71
N ASN A 400 -20.80 -6.92 8.70
CA ASN A 400 -21.99 -7.63 8.22
C ASN A 400 -22.37 -7.49 6.75
N SER A 401 -21.61 -6.72 5.96
CA SER A 401 -21.76 -6.70 4.52
C SER A 401 -20.77 -5.69 3.94
N LEU A 402 -20.22 -5.94 2.76
CA LEU A 402 -19.98 -4.84 1.83
C LEU A 402 -21.26 -4.72 1.00
N PRO A 403 -22.18 -3.77 1.30
CA PRO A 403 -23.16 -3.32 0.34
C PRO A 403 -23.27 -1.78 0.40
N ALA A 404 -23.18 -1.18 -0.78
CA ALA A 404 -23.79 0.11 -1.07
C ALA A 404 -23.49 1.25 -0.07
N TYR A 405 -22.42 2.00 -0.35
CA TYR A 405 -22.67 3.44 -0.45
C TYR A 405 -23.68 3.63 -1.57
N ALA A 406 -24.92 4.00 -1.22
CA ALA A 406 -25.94 4.45 -2.17
C ALA A 406 -26.98 5.28 -1.43
N PRO A 407 -27.61 6.26 -2.08
CA PRO A 407 -27.10 7.31 -2.98
C PRO A 407 -26.77 8.62 -2.26
#